data_AF-A0AAE5HG97-F1
#
_entry.id   AF-A0AAE5HG97-F1
#
_cell.length_a   1.000
_cell.length_b   1.000
_cell.length_c   1.000
_cell.angle_alpha   90.00
_cell.angle_beta   90.00
_cell.angle_gamma   90.00
#
_symmetry.space_group_name_H-M   'P 1'
#
loop_
_entity.id
_entity.type
_entity.pdbx_description
1 polymer ?
#
loop_
_entity_poly.entity_id
_entity_poly.type
_entity_poly.pdbx_seq_one_letter_code
_entity_poly.pdbx_strand_id
1 'polypeptide(L)'
;MIVDIAKYPFEDEEYLRTLLIGSLLLIGSVLILPAFILIGYFARTVQRASNGESPPQFEDYIGLFIDGIKLTAVGLGYFVLFFIALFVVAFLGAIDE
;
A
#
# COMPACT_ATOMS: atom_id res chain seq x y z
N MET A 1 -12.54 -23.63 -30.29
CA MET A 1 -11.67 -22.45 -30.11
C MET A 1 -12.08 -21.59 -28.90
N ILE A 2 -13.25 -20.92 -28.86
CA ILE A 2 -13.64 -20.09 -27.69
C ILE A 2 -13.92 -20.93 -26.42
N VAL A 3 -14.53 -22.11 -26.60
CA VAL A 3 -14.79 -23.04 -25.49
C VAL A 3 -13.48 -23.57 -24.89
N ASP A 4 -12.45 -23.76 -25.71
CA ASP A 4 -11.13 -24.22 -25.26
C ASP A 4 -10.43 -23.13 -24.43
N ILE A 5 -10.57 -21.85 -24.82
CA ILE A 5 -10.09 -20.70 -24.04
C ILE A 5 -10.74 -20.65 -22.65
N ALA A 6 -12.03 -20.96 -22.54
CA ALA A 6 -12.71 -20.98 -21.25
C ALA A 6 -12.30 -22.16 -20.35
N LYS A 7 -11.84 -23.27 -20.94
CA LYS A 7 -11.35 -24.45 -20.22
C LYS A 7 -9.89 -24.34 -19.82
N TYR A 8 -9.10 -23.58 -20.57
CA TYR A 8 -7.67 -23.38 -20.38
C TYR A 8 -7.25 -23.11 -18.92
N PRO A 9 -7.90 -22.24 -18.12
CA PRO A 9 -7.51 -21.99 -16.73
C PRO A 9 -7.68 -23.20 -15.80
N PHE A 10 -8.46 -24.20 -16.21
CA PHE A 10 -8.80 -25.41 -15.44
C PHE A 10 -8.02 -26.66 -15.87
N GLU A 11 -7.17 -26.55 -16.91
CA GLU A 11 -6.34 -27.66 -17.40
C GLU A 11 -5.07 -27.88 -16.55
N ASP A 12 -4.74 -26.92 -15.69
CA ASP A 12 -3.61 -26.98 -14.76
C ASP A 12 -3.96 -27.77 -13.49
N GLU A 13 -3.03 -28.55 -12.94
CA GLU A 13 -3.23 -29.27 -11.68
C GLU A 13 -3.38 -28.31 -10.49
N GLU A 14 -2.79 -27.11 -10.57
CA GLU A 14 -2.88 -26.06 -9.54
C GLU A 14 -4.02 -25.05 -9.77
N TYR A 15 -4.96 -25.31 -10.67
CA TYR A 15 -5.99 -24.33 -11.06
C TYR A 15 -6.77 -23.73 -9.88
N LEU A 16 -7.13 -24.55 -8.88
CA LEU A 16 -7.85 -24.10 -7.69
C LEU A 16 -7.03 -23.09 -6.89
N ARG A 17 -5.73 -23.34 -6.73
CA ARG A 17 -4.82 -22.45 -6.00
C ARG A 17 -4.72 -21.11 -6.70
N THR A 18 -4.52 -21.13 -8.02
CA THR A 18 -4.42 -19.93 -8.85
C THR A 18 -5.71 -19.10 -8.81
N LEU A 19 -6.87 -19.75 -8.95
CA LEU A 19 -8.17 -19.09 -8.86
C LEU A 19 -8.42 -18.48 -7.47
N LEU A 20 -8.07 -19.19 -6.40
CA LEU A 20 -8.23 -18.69 -5.04
C LEU A 20 -7.36 -17.46 -4.78
N ILE A 21 -6.08 -17.50 -5.17
CA ILE A 21 -5.17 -16.36 -5.03
C ILE A 21 -5.70 -15.17 -5.85
N GLY A 22 -6.05 -15.40 -7.11
CA GLY A 22 -6.57 -14.33 -7.98
C GLY A 22 -7.85 -13.70 -7.44
N SER A 23 -8.79 -14.51 -6.96
CA SER A 23 -10.04 -14.03 -6.38
C SER A 23 -9.80 -13.24 -5.09
N LEU A 24 -8.92 -13.72 -4.22
CA LEU A 24 -8.57 -13.05 -2.97
C LEU A 24 -7.91 -11.70 -3.24
N LEU A 25 -6.98 -11.64 -4.21
CA LEU A 25 -6.35 -10.40 -4.64
C LEU A 25 -7.37 -9.41 -5.21
N LEU A 26 -8.32 -9.91 -6.03
CA LEU A 26 -9.35 -9.07 -6.63
C LEU A 26 -10.26 -8.46 -5.55
N ILE A 27 -10.75 -9.27 -4.61
CA ILE A 27 -11.59 -8.79 -3.50
C ILE A 27 -10.79 -7.85 -2.59
N GLY A 28 -9.55 -8.21 -2.27
CA GLY A 28 -8.67 -7.40 -1.43
C GLY A 28 -8.28 -6.05 -2.06
N SER A 29 -8.24 -5.96 -3.39
CA SER A 29 -7.84 -4.73 -4.09
C SER A 29 -8.75 -3.55 -3.80
N VAL A 30 -10.04 -3.80 -3.50
CA VAL A 30 -11.01 -2.77 -3.11
C VAL A 30 -10.61 -2.06 -1.82
N LEU A 31 -9.84 -2.71 -0.93
CA LEU A 31 -9.36 -2.13 0.33
C LEU A 31 -8.20 -1.13 0.13
N ILE A 32 -7.56 -1.10 -1.03
CA ILE A 32 -6.46 -0.18 -1.31
C ILE A 32 -6.95 1.28 -1.25
N LEU A 33 -8.09 1.57 -1.87
CA LEU A 33 -8.63 2.94 -1.91
C LEU A 33 -9.04 3.46 -0.51
N PRO A 34 -9.81 2.72 0.31
CA PRO A 34 -10.08 3.09 1.70
C PRO A 34 -8.83 3.22 2.56
N ALA A 35 -7.80 2.40 2.35
CA ALA A 35 -6.57 2.47 3.13
C ALA A 35 -5.92 3.85 3.05
N PHE A 36 -5.81 4.43 1.84
CA PHE A 36 -5.28 5.79 1.68
C PHE A 36 -6.15 6.85 2.35
N ILE A 37 -7.48 6.73 2.28
CA ILE A 37 -8.40 7.66 2.96
C ILE A 37 -8.17 7.62 4.48
N LEU A 38 -8.02 6.43 5.07
CA LEU A 38 -7.77 6.26 6.50
C LEU A 38 -6.41 6.84 6.92
N ILE A 39 -5.37 6.65 6.10
CA ILE A 39 -4.05 7.25 6.34
C ILE A 39 -4.13 8.78 6.32
N GLY A 40 -4.85 9.36 5.36
CA GLY A 40 -5.05 10.81 5.32
C GLY A 40 -5.87 11.33 6.50
N TYR A 41 -6.88 10.58 6.93
CA TYR A 41 -7.65 10.90 8.14
C TYR A 41 -6.76 10.91 9.38
N PHE A 42 -5.86 9.93 9.51
CA PHE A 42 -4.86 9.89 10.57
C PHE A 42 -3.95 11.13 10.53
N ALA A 43 -3.43 11.48 9.34
CA ALA A 43 -2.59 12.66 9.16
C ALA A 43 -3.30 13.95 9.62
N ARG A 44 -4.55 14.14 9.18
CA ARG A 44 -5.37 15.31 9.54
C ARG A 44 -5.72 15.32 11.04
N THR A 45 -5.93 14.14 11.63
CA THR A 45 -6.20 13.99 13.06
C THR A 45 -5.00 14.43 13.90
N VAL A 46 -3.80 13.96 13.57
CA VAL A 46 -2.56 14.36 14.25
C VAL A 46 -2.32 15.86 14.10
N GLN A 47 -2.54 16.42 12.91
CA GLN A 47 -2.40 17.86 12.66
C GLN A 47 -3.36 18.68 13.54
N ARG A 48 -4.66 18.35 13.54
CA ARG A 48 -5.66 19.07 14.35
C ARG A 48 -5.43 18.91 15.85
N ALA A 49 -5.06 17.71 16.30
CA ALA A 49 -4.71 17.48 17.70
C ALA A 49 -3.52 18.35 18.13
N SER A 50 -2.52 18.52 17.26
CA SER A 50 -1.36 19.38 17.51
C SER A 50 -1.72 20.87 17.59
N ASN A 51 -2.80 21.28 16.90
CA ASN A 51 -3.32 22.64 16.93
C ASN A 51 -4.38 22.88 18.03
N GLY A 52 -4.77 21.85 18.79
CA GLY A 52 -5.87 21.94 19.76
C GLY A 52 -7.26 22.11 19.12
N GLU A 53 -7.41 21.72 17.86
CA GLU A 53 -8.66 21.82 17.11
C GLU A 53 -9.56 20.58 17.30
N SER A 54 -10.84 20.70 16.99
CA SER A 54 -11.79 19.58 17.01
C SER A 54 -11.41 18.47 16.00
N PRO A 55 -11.69 17.19 16.31
CA PRO A 55 -11.40 16.08 15.41
C PRO A 55 -11.95 16.29 13.99
N PRO A 56 -11.22 15.85 12.94
CA PRO A 56 -11.71 15.97 11.57
C PRO A 56 -12.96 15.10 11.34
N GLN A 57 -13.83 15.57 10.44
CA GLN A 57 -14.98 14.79 9.98
C GLN A 57 -14.67 14.07 8.67
N PHE A 58 -15.36 12.96 8.41
CA PHE A 58 -15.29 12.20 7.15
C PHE A 58 -16.23 12.82 6.09
N GLU A 59 -15.90 14.02 5.61
CA GLU A 59 -16.69 14.71 4.57
C GLU A 59 -15.88 14.88 3.26
N ASP A 60 -14.61 15.26 3.40
CA ASP A 60 -13.70 15.53 2.28
C ASP A 60 -12.89 14.28 1.90
N TYR A 61 -13.57 13.25 1.37
CA TYR A 61 -12.95 11.97 1.04
C TYR A 61 -11.79 12.08 0.05
N ILE A 62 -11.92 12.96 -0.96
CA ILE A 62 -10.88 13.18 -1.96
C ILE A 62 -9.66 13.85 -1.33
N GLY A 63 -9.86 14.86 -0.48
CA GLY A 63 -8.76 15.48 0.25
C GLY A 63 -8.07 14.49 1.19
N LEU A 64 -8.83 13.67 1.92
CA LEU A 64 -8.28 12.59 2.75
C LEU A 64 -7.47 11.59 1.91
N PHE A 65 -7.96 11.19 0.74
CA PHE A 65 -7.21 10.30 -0.16
C PHE A 65 -5.88 10.92 -0.60
N ILE A 66 -5.89 12.20 -1.02
CA ILE A 66 -4.71 12.95 -1.43
C ILE A 66 -3.71 13.08 -0.26
N ASP A 67 -4.20 13.40 0.94
CA ASP A 67 -3.38 13.51 2.15
C ASP A 67 -2.74 12.16 2.50
N GLY A 68 -3.48 11.06 2.31
CA GLY A 68 -2.98 9.70 2.47
C GLY A 68 -1.86 9.33 1.50
N ILE A 69 -2.03 9.67 0.21
CA ILE A 69 -0.98 9.48 -0.80
C ILE A 69 0.27 10.29 -0.44
N LYS A 70 0.12 11.56 -0.05
CA LYS A 70 1.26 12.41 0.34
C LYS A 70 2.01 11.82 1.52
N LEU A 71 1.30 11.42 2.58
CA LEU A 71 1.93 10.83 3.77
C LEU A 71 2.62 9.51 3.43
N THR A 72 2.00 8.67 2.60
CA THR A 72 2.61 7.43 2.11
C THR A 72 3.88 7.70 1.31
N ALA A 73 3.86 8.67 0.40
CA ALA A 73 5.02 9.06 -0.41
C ALA A 73 6.18 9.57 0.46
N VAL A 74 5.89 10.40 1.47
CA VAL A 74 6.88 10.85 2.45
C VAL A 74 7.47 9.68 3.23
N GLY A 75 6.62 8.76 3.72
CA GLY A 75 7.05 7.55 4.42
C GLY A 75 7.95 6.66 3.55
N LEU A 76 7.59 6.45 2.28
CA LEU A 76 8.41 5.74 1.31
C LEU A 76 9.77 6.43 1.10
N GLY A 77 9.80 7.76 1.00
CA GLY A 77 11.05 8.52 0.92
C GLY A 77 11.97 8.29 2.11
N TYR A 78 11.43 8.28 3.34
CA TYR A 78 12.20 7.95 4.54
C TYR A 78 12.67 6.50 4.56
N PHE A 79 11.85 5.54 4.12
CA PHE A 79 12.28 4.15 4.01
C PHE A 79 13.41 3.98 3.01
N VAL A 80 13.32 4.61 1.83
CA VAL A 80 14.40 4.59 0.84
C VAL A 80 15.69 5.16 1.44
N LEU A 81 15.61 6.30 2.13
CA LEU A 81 16.77 6.90 2.80
C LEU A 81 17.37 5.96 3.86
N PHE A 82 16.52 5.33 4.67
CA PHE A 82 16.95 4.36 5.68
C PHE A 82 17.66 3.16 5.06
N PHE A 83 17.12 2.58 3.99
CA PHE A 83 17.77 1.47 3.29
C PHE A 83 19.07 1.87 2.61
N ILE A 84 19.16 3.08 2.06
CA ILE A 84 20.42 3.63 1.54
C ILE A 84 21.46 3.71 2.66
N ALA A 85 21.08 4.25 3.83
CA ALA A 85 22.00 4.33 4.97
C ALA A 85 22.47 2.94 5.42
N LEU A 86 21.57 1.96 5.53
CA LEU A 86 21.92 0.57 5.85
C LEU A 86 22.87 -0.03 4.81
N PHE A 87 22.60 0.19 3.53
CA PHE A 87 23.45 -0.29 2.44
C PHE A 87 24.85 0.31 2.52
N VAL A 88 24.98 1.62 2.77
CA VAL A 88 26.28 2.28 2.92
C VAL A 88 27.07 1.67 4.09
N VAL A 89 26.43 1.48 5.25
CA VAL A 89 27.09 0.89 6.43
C VAL A 89 27.55 -0.54 6.15
N ALA A 90 26.69 -1.37 5.56
CA ALA A 90 27.02 -2.75 5.21
C ALA A 90 28.13 -2.82 4.15
N PHE A 91 28.08 -1.93 3.14
CA PHE A 91 29.08 -1.87 2.10
C PHE A 91 30.44 -1.50 2.65
N LEU A 92 30.54 -0.44 3.47
CA LEU A 92 31.79 -0.01 4.10
C LEU A 92 32.40 -1.13 4.96
N GLY A 93 31.59 -1.81 5.77
CA GLY A 93 32.06 -2.94 6.57
C GLY A 93 32.62 -4.11 5.74
N ALA A 94 32.13 -4.30 4.51
CA ALA A 94 32.62 -5.34 3.60
C ALA A 94 33.91 -4.96 2.86
N ILE A 95 34.32 -3.67 2.85
CA ILE A 95 35.59 -3.23 2.26
C ILE A 95 36.73 -3.26 3.30
N ASP A 96 36.38 -3.11 4.58
CA ASP A 96 37.33 -3.14 5.70
C ASP A 96 37.73 -4.58 6.12
N GLU A 97 37.07 -5.60 5.55
CA GLU A 97 37.36 -7.04 5.72
C GLU A 97 38.23 -7.60 4.58
#